data_AF-A0A1G0Z136-F1
#
_entry.id   AF-A0A1G0Z136-F1
#
_cell.length_a   1.000
_cell.length_b   1.000
_cell.length_c   1.000
_cell.angle_alpha   90.00
_cell.angle_beta   90.00
_cell.angle_gamma   90.00
#
_symmetry.space_group_name_H-M   'P 1'
#
loop_
_entity.id
_entity.type
_entity.pdbx_description
1 polymer ?
#
loop_
_entity_poly.entity_id
_entity_poly.type
_entity_poly.pdbx_seq_one_letter_code
_entity_poly.pdbx_strand_id
1 'polypeptide(L)'
;MKQYAEDNNDYFPDKSGAEGLEILRKDFYLTDYKIYTCPSSSDEAGTNELNEKNVSYYYRGGEKYSLKNTSPVAWDKYENHNNKRISRSSLSRRKNYGNVLLANGSVIHYEGEAWEKFCEENMLNK
;
A
#
# COMPACT_ATOMS: atom_id res chain seq x y z
N MET A 1 9.07 2.59 -7.98
CA MET A 1 9.12 3.60 -6.89
C MET A 1 10.53 4.11 -6.64
N LYS A 2 11.55 3.24 -6.50
CA LYS A 2 12.94 3.69 -6.36
C LYS A 2 13.39 4.63 -7.49
N GLN A 3 13.12 4.26 -8.75
CA GLN A 3 13.47 5.09 -9.91
C GLN A 3 12.91 6.53 -9.80
N TYR A 4 11.64 6.69 -9.40
CA TYR A 4 11.06 8.02 -9.14
C TYR A 4 11.90 8.79 -8.12
N ALA A 5 12.28 8.16 -7.01
CA ALA A 5 13.04 8.84 -5.97
C ALA A 5 14.42 9.28 -6.47
N GLU A 6 15.12 8.43 -7.23
CA GLU A 6 16.40 8.76 -7.85
C GLU A 6 16.29 9.99 -8.78
N ASP A 7 15.17 10.13 -9.48
CA ASP A 7 14.89 11.27 -10.37
C ASP A 7 14.38 12.52 -9.62
N ASN A 8 14.03 12.38 -8.33
CA ASN A 8 13.41 13.43 -7.49
C ASN A 8 14.19 13.70 -6.19
N ASN A 9 15.53 13.82 -6.27
CA ASN A 9 16.40 14.14 -5.12
C ASN A 9 16.28 13.15 -3.94
N ASP A 10 16.10 11.87 -4.25
CA ASP A 10 15.82 10.78 -3.32
C ASP A 10 14.47 10.89 -2.59
N TYR A 11 13.49 11.67 -3.06
CA TYR A 11 12.18 11.75 -2.42
C TYR A 11 11.12 10.97 -3.19
N PHE A 12 10.30 10.21 -2.46
CA PHE A 12 9.05 9.68 -3.00
C PHE A 12 8.02 10.82 -3.20
N PRO A 13 6.95 10.63 -3.99
CA PRO A 13 5.90 11.63 -4.15
C PRO A 13 5.46 12.23 -2.82
N ASP A 14 5.30 13.54 -2.76
CA ASP A 14 5.01 14.32 -1.55
C ASP A 14 3.57 14.14 -1.05
N LYS A 15 2.65 13.82 -1.96
CA LYS A 15 1.24 13.55 -1.65
C LYS A 15 1.04 12.16 -1.05
N SER A 16 0.12 12.02 -0.11
CA SER A 16 -0.24 10.72 0.45
C SER A 16 -1.46 10.12 -0.25
N GLY A 17 -1.74 8.84 0.01
CA GLY A 17 -2.89 8.13 -0.56
C GLY A 17 -2.83 8.00 -2.08
N ALA A 18 -4.01 7.95 -2.69
CA ALA A 18 -4.18 7.77 -4.12
C ALA A 18 -3.55 8.91 -4.94
N GLU A 19 -3.49 10.14 -4.41
CA GLU A 19 -2.87 11.28 -5.10
C GLU A 19 -1.37 11.05 -5.33
N GLY A 20 -0.66 10.53 -4.33
CA GLY A 20 0.76 10.18 -4.48
C GLY A 20 0.99 9.00 -5.43
N LEU A 21 0.10 8.01 -5.38
CA LEU A 21 0.13 6.88 -6.33
C LEU A 21 -0.19 7.31 -7.77
N GLU A 22 -1.06 8.31 -7.94
CA GLU A 22 -1.43 8.88 -9.22
C GLU A 22 -0.26 9.64 -9.87
N ILE A 23 0.59 10.32 -9.08
CA ILE A 23 1.83 10.92 -9.57
C ILE A 23 2.72 9.85 -10.23
N LEU A 24 2.93 8.72 -9.55
CA LEU A 24 3.74 7.60 -10.08
C LEU A 24 3.16 7.04 -11.39
N ARG A 25 1.83 7.05 -11.52
CA ARG A 25 1.13 6.59 -12.72
C ARG A 25 1.28 7.57 -13.88
N LYS A 26 0.98 8.85 -13.63
CA LYS A 26 1.01 9.95 -14.62
C LYS A 26 2.41 10.19 -15.16
N ASP A 27 3.42 10.04 -14.33
CA ASP A 27 4.82 10.23 -14.70
C ASP A 27 5.47 8.93 -15.24
N PHE A 28 4.66 7.91 -15.56
CA PHE A 28 5.08 6.66 -16.19
C PHE A 28 6.06 5.77 -15.40
N TYR A 29 6.16 5.94 -14.07
CA TYR A 29 6.99 5.07 -13.22
C TYR A 29 6.30 3.75 -12.86
N LEU A 30 4.98 3.75 -12.76
CA LEU A 30 4.14 2.57 -12.47
C LEU A 30 2.89 2.60 -13.37
N THR A 31 3.03 2.12 -14.60
CA THR A 31 1.98 2.29 -15.63
C THR A 31 0.89 1.23 -15.60
N ASP A 32 1.15 0.05 -15.03
CA ASP A 32 0.17 -1.02 -14.96
C ASP A 32 -0.80 -0.78 -13.81
N TYR A 33 -2.08 -0.57 -14.15
CA TYR A 33 -3.16 -0.35 -13.20
C TYR A 33 -3.34 -1.49 -12.19
N LYS A 34 -2.96 -2.73 -12.56
CA LYS A 34 -3.03 -3.88 -11.65
C LYS A 34 -2.07 -3.77 -10.47
N ILE A 35 -1.04 -2.92 -10.56
CA ILE A 35 -0.09 -2.70 -9.45
C ILE A 35 -0.78 -1.96 -8.29
N TYR A 36 -1.85 -1.20 -8.57
CA TYR A 36 -2.57 -0.41 -7.57
C TYR A 36 -3.73 -1.17 -6.92
N THR A 37 -4.07 -2.35 -7.42
CA THR A 37 -5.10 -3.21 -6.83
C THR A 37 -4.48 -4.44 -6.17
N CYS A 38 -5.11 -4.93 -5.11
CA CYS A 38 -4.68 -6.16 -4.45
C CYS A 38 -5.23 -7.36 -5.25
N PRO A 39 -4.42 -8.37 -5.62
CA PRO A 39 -4.92 -9.56 -6.32
C PRO A 39 -5.99 -10.34 -5.54
N SER A 40 -6.04 -10.14 -4.22
CA SER A 40 -7.02 -10.79 -3.34
C SER A 40 -8.28 -9.94 -3.11
N SER A 41 -8.28 -8.66 -3.51
CA SER A 41 -9.48 -7.84 -3.47
C SER A 41 -10.33 -8.05 -4.72
N SER A 42 -11.62 -7.74 -4.62
CA SER A 42 -12.53 -7.73 -5.77
C SER A 42 -12.44 -6.43 -6.58
N ASP A 43 -11.39 -5.63 -6.37
CA ASP A 43 -11.24 -4.34 -7.04
C ASP A 43 -10.81 -4.58 -8.48
N GLU A 44 -11.65 -4.13 -9.42
CA GLU A 44 -11.29 -4.17 -10.83
C GLU A 44 -10.22 -3.10 -11.11
N ALA A 45 -9.09 -3.53 -11.67
CA ALA A 45 -8.11 -2.61 -12.21
C ALA A 45 -8.74 -1.84 -13.38
N GLY A 46 -9.10 -0.59 -13.14
CA GLY A 46 -9.66 0.30 -14.16
C GLY A 46 -8.57 0.96 -15.03
N THR A 47 -8.97 1.89 -15.89
CA THR A 47 -8.06 2.76 -16.67
C THR A 47 -8.25 4.24 -16.35
N ASN A 48 -9.00 4.54 -15.28
CA ASN A 48 -9.35 5.90 -14.87
C ASN A 48 -8.24 6.50 -13.99
N GLU A 49 -8.38 7.77 -13.63
CA GLU A 49 -7.52 8.38 -12.60
C GLU A 49 -7.63 7.63 -11.27
N LEU A 50 -6.49 7.45 -10.58
CA LEU A 50 -6.47 6.81 -9.27
C LEU A 50 -7.13 7.71 -8.22
N ASN A 51 -7.92 7.11 -7.35
CA ASN A 51 -8.57 7.72 -6.20
C ASN A 51 -8.73 6.67 -5.09
N GLU A 52 -9.15 7.08 -3.90
CA GLU A 52 -9.19 6.18 -2.75
C GLU A 52 -10.10 4.95 -2.92
N LYS A 53 -11.04 4.99 -3.87
CA LYS A 53 -11.97 3.89 -4.14
C LYS A 53 -11.42 2.84 -5.10
N ASN A 54 -10.38 3.15 -5.87
CA ASN A 54 -9.80 2.23 -6.87
C ASN A 54 -8.33 1.90 -6.62
N VAL A 55 -7.81 2.23 -5.43
CA VAL A 55 -6.49 1.80 -4.96
C VAL A 55 -6.63 0.94 -3.71
N SER A 56 -5.94 -0.19 -3.71
CA SER A 56 -5.98 -1.18 -2.62
C SER A 56 -4.90 -0.97 -1.55
N TYR A 57 -4.07 0.07 -1.71
CA TYR A 57 -2.94 0.34 -0.83
C TYR A 57 -3.05 1.73 -0.20
N TYR A 58 -2.62 1.84 1.05
CA TYR A 58 -2.23 3.13 1.61
C TYR A 58 -0.87 3.52 1.07
N TYR A 59 -0.65 4.82 0.93
CA TYR A 59 0.62 5.39 0.50
C TYR A 59 0.97 6.58 1.40
N ARG A 60 2.18 6.60 1.93
CA ARG A 60 2.72 7.72 2.72
C ARG A 60 3.65 8.55 1.85
N GLY A 61 3.27 9.80 1.62
CA GLY A 61 4.05 10.73 0.81
C GLY A 61 5.19 11.39 1.58
N GLY A 62 6.15 11.93 0.82
CA GLY A 62 7.23 12.79 1.32
C GLY A 62 8.39 12.06 2.00
N GLU A 63 8.36 10.73 2.03
CA GLU A 63 9.46 9.92 2.56
C GLU A 63 10.69 10.03 1.66
N LYS A 64 11.87 10.00 2.29
CA LYS A 64 13.15 10.01 1.58
C LYS A 64 13.66 8.59 1.37
N TYR A 65 13.95 8.21 0.13
CA TYR A 65 14.71 7.01 -0.18
C TYR A 65 16.11 7.06 0.46
N SER A 66 16.46 6.00 1.17
CA SER A 66 17.81 5.77 1.68
C SER A 66 17.91 4.32 2.11
N LEU A 67 19.07 3.69 1.95
CA LEU A 67 19.31 2.31 2.40
C LEU A 67 19.03 2.10 3.90
N LYS A 68 19.13 3.18 4.70
CA LYS A 68 18.89 3.14 6.15
C LYS A 68 17.46 3.55 6.55
N ASN A 69 16.67 4.12 5.63
CA ASN A 69 15.32 4.56 5.96
C ASN A 69 14.35 3.37 5.89
N THR A 70 13.87 2.93 7.05
CA THR A 70 12.90 1.84 7.18
C THR A 70 11.48 2.35 7.43
N SER A 71 11.20 3.63 7.16
CA SER A 71 9.83 4.16 7.22
C SER A 71 8.92 3.43 6.23
N PRO A 72 7.67 3.10 6.61
CA PRO A 72 6.71 2.51 5.70
C PRO A 72 6.25 3.55 4.66
N VAL A 73 6.27 3.17 3.38
CA VAL A 73 5.85 4.04 2.26
C VAL A 73 4.56 3.57 1.61
N ALA A 74 4.29 2.26 1.57
CA ALA A 74 3.04 1.72 1.06
C ALA A 74 2.69 0.40 1.75
N TRP A 75 1.41 0.14 1.98
CA TRP A 75 0.93 -1.10 2.59
C TRP A 75 -0.53 -1.39 2.24
N ASP A 76 -0.95 -2.65 2.37
CA ASP A 76 -2.33 -3.06 2.11
C ASP A 76 -3.34 -2.25 2.94
N LYS A 77 -4.43 -1.80 2.31
CA LYS A 77 -5.58 -1.28 3.06
C LYS A 77 -6.23 -2.42 3.84
N TYR A 78 -6.49 -2.18 5.12
CA TYR A 78 -7.02 -3.20 6.04
C TYR A 78 -8.35 -3.78 5.54
N GLU A 79 -9.18 -2.97 4.89
CA GLU A 79 -10.48 -3.37 4.35
C GLU A 79 -10.37 -4.49 3.29
N ASN A 80 -9.27 -4.54 2.54
CA ASN A 80 -9.13 -5.48 1.42
C ASN A 80 -8.94 -6.92 1.86
N HIS A 81 -8.35 -7.13 3.04
CA HIS A 81 -8.05 -8.47 3.56
C HIS A 81 -9.06 -8.91 4.63
N ASN A 82 -10.04 -8.04 4.95
CA ASN A 82 -11.08 -8.27 5.94
C ASN A 82 -12.33 -8.95 5.36
N ASN A 83 -12.17 -9.96 4.50
CA ASN A 83 -13.35 -10.67 3.99
C ASN A 83 -14.04 -11.45 5.13
N LYS A 84 -14.92 -10.75 5.86
CA LYS A 84 -15.83 -11.24 6.89
C LYS A 84 -16.95 -12.07 6.28
N ARG A 85 -16.78 -12.68 5.10
CA ARG A 85 -17.64 -13.80 4.68
C ARG A 85 -17.35 -14.97 5.60
N ILE A 86 -18.07 -14.91 6.71
CA ILE A 86 -18.38 -15.94 7.68
C ILE A 86 -18.36 -17.33 6.99
N SER A 87 -17.28 -18.08 7.18
CA SER A 87 -17.46 -19.50 7.42
C SER A 87 -17.68 -19.64 8.92
N ARG A 88 -18.96 -19.73 9.30
CA ARG A 88 -19.41 -20.08 10.67
C ARG A 88 -18.97 -21.50 11.08
N SER A 89 -18.13 -22.17 10.28
CA SER A 89 -17.79 -23.58 10.42
C SER A 89 -16.28 -23.89 10.36
N SER A 90 -15.39 -22.89 10.39
CA SER A 90 -13.94 -23.18 10.38
C SER A 90 -13.25 -22.64 11.63
N LEU A 91 -12.83 -23.55 12.51
CA LEU A 91 -11.92 -23.33 13.63
C LEU A 91 -10.55 -22.73 13.21
N SER A 92 -10.33 -22.49 11.92
CA SER A 92 -9.24 -21.69 11.40
C SER A 92 -9.62 -20.21 11.41
N ARG A 93 -9.22 -19.47 12.44
CA ARG A 93 -9.12 -18.00 12.35
C ARG A 93 -8.22 -17.70 11.15
N ARG A 94 -8.78 -17.30 9.99
CA ARG A 94 -7.96 -16.79 8.89
C ARG A 94 -7.18 -15.60 9.46
N LYS A 95 -5.86 -15.73 9.53
CA LYS A 95 -5.01 -14.62 9.95
C LYS A 95 -5.05 -13.59 8.83
N ASN A 96 -5.45 -12.37 9.18
CA ASN A 96 -5.22 -11.23 8.31
C ASN A 96 -3.70 -11.09 8.11
N TYR A 97 -3.26 -10.66 6.93
CA TYR A 97 -1.86 -10.43 6.65
C TYR A 97 -1.72 -9.19 5.79
N GLY A 98 -0.53 -8.63 5.73
CA GLY A 98 -0.24 -7.48 4.88
C GLY A 98 1.24 -7.37 4.60
N ASN A 99 1.55 -6.83 3.42
CA ASN A 99 2.91 -6.48 3.04
C ASN A 99 3.09 -4.97 3.19
N VAL A 100 4.27 -4.59 3.66
CA VAL A 100 4.65 -3.19 3.82
C VAL A 100 5.93 -2.96 3.03
N LEU A 101 5.85 -2.05 2.08
CA LEU A 101 7.02 -1.52 1.38
C LEU A 101 7.66 -0.44 2.26
N LEU A 102 8.96 -0.56 2.49
CA LEU A 102 9.75 0.41 3.23
C LEU A 102 10.49 1.36 2.29
N ALA A 103 10.84 2.54 2.81
CA ALA A 103 11.51 3.60 2.06
C ALA A 103 12.88 3.18 1.49
N ASN A 104 13.55 2.17 2.06
CA ASN A 104 14.78 1.60 1.51
C ASN A 104 14.55 0.59 0.37
N GLY A 105 13.29 0.30 0.03
CA GLY A 105 12.89 -0.66 -1.01
C GLY A 105 12.73 -2.10 -0.53
N SER A 106 12.95 -2.39 0.76
CA SER A 106 12.65 -3.72 1.33
C SER A 106 11.16 -3.88 1.60
N VAL A 107 10.71 -5.13 1.62
CA VAL A 107 9.33 -5.49 1.97
C VAL A 107 9.35 -6.29 3.26
N ILE A 108 8.49 -5.90 4.20
CA ILE A 108 8.24 -6.66 5.44
C ILE A 108 6.81 -7.18 5.45
N HIS A 109 6.62 -8.31 6.13
CA HIS A 109 5.36 -9.02 6.20
C HIS A 109 4.85 -9.05 7.63
N TYR A 110 3.55 -8.81 7.81
CA TYR A 110 2.85 -8.94 9.09
C TYR A 110 1.68 -9.91 8.95
N GLU A 111 1.36 -10.59 10.04
CA GLU A 111 0.18 -11.45 10.15
C GLU A 111 -0.54 -11.30 11.50
N GLY A 112 -1.84 -11.60 11.51
CA GLY A 112 -2.70 -11.60 12.70
C GLY A 112 -2.70 -10.26 13.45
N GLU A 113 -2.58 -10.33 14.77
CA GLU A 113 -2.56 -9.17 15.67
C GLU A 113 -1.40 -8.20 15.34
N ALA A 114 -0.28 -8.70 14.82
CA ALA A 114 0.84 -7.84 14.45
C ALA A 114 0.49 -6.96 13.23
N TRP A 115 -0.31 -7.48 12.30
CA TRP A 115 -0.81 -6.69 11.17
C TRP A 115 -1.84 -5.65 11.61
N GLU A 116 -2.78 -6.04 12.47
CA GLU A 116 -3.78 -5.12 13.02
C GLU A 116 -3.13 -3.95 13.76
N LYS A 117 -2.16 -4.24 14.65
CA LYS A 117 -1.39 -3.23 15.37
C LYS A 117 -0.60 -2.32 14.42
N PHE A 118 0.06 -2.88 13.40
CA PHE A 118 0.77 -2.08 12.40
C PHE A 118 -0.19 -1.11 11.70
N CYS A 119 -1.37 -1.59 11.28
CA CYS A 119 -2.38 -0.75 10.64
C CYS A 119 -2.82 0.38 11.58
N GLU A 120 -3.15 0.09 12.84
CA GLU A 120 -3.56 1.10 13.83
C GLU A 120 -2.50 2.18 14.05
N GLU A 121 -1.23 1.79 14.18
CA GLU A 121 -0.10 2.72 14.38
C GLU A 121 0.20 3.58 13.14
N ASN A 122 -0.17 3.10 11.95
CA ASN A 122 0.14 3.76 10.68
C ASN A 122 -1.08 4.31 9.95
N MET A 123 -2.27 4.27 10.57
CA MET A 123 -3.44 4.96 10.03
C MET A 123 -3.10 6.45 9.91
N LEU A 124 -2.91 6.88 8.66
CA LEU A 124 -2.78 8.28 8.31
C LEU A 124 -4.10 8.93 8.75
N ASN A 125 -4.04 9.86 9.72
CA ASN A 125 -5.21 10.59 10.20
C ASN A 125 -6.06 11.04 9.00
N LYS A 126 -7.33 10.62 8.98
CA LYS A 126 -8.31 11.04 7.98
C LYS A 126 -8.51 12.54 7.98
#